data_AF-A0ABC8AH98-F1
#
_entry.id   AF-A0ABC8AH98-F1
#
_cell.length_a   1.000
_cell.length_b   1.000
_cell.length_c   1.000
_cell.angle_alpha   90.00
_cell.angle_beta   90.00
_cell.angle_gamma   90.00
#
_symmetry.space_group_name_H-M   'P 1'
#
loop_
_entity.id
_entity.type
_entity.pdbx_description
1 polymer ?
#
loop_
_entity_poly.entity_id
_entity_poly.type
_entity_poly.pdbx_seq_one_letter_code
_entity_poly.pdbx_strand_id
1 'polypeptide(L)'
;MSGEVSMRRGVRAKRRMTPAEFEAVRPFLNISDDRIKAARAALVEGQTFQSIGDRFGWSKQSVDQAVRVVWKTLEKYRQSQRAVPGWKQIES
;
A
#
# COMPACT_ATOMS: atom_id res chain seq x y z
N MET A 1 -29.33 22.43 25.28
CA MET A 1 -29.25 21.91 23.89
C MET A 1 -27.88 21.30 23.72
N SER A 2 -27.81 19.98 23.87
CA SER A 2 -26.57 19.22 24.05
C SER A 2 -26.00 18.76 22.72
N GLY A 3 -24.72 19.10 22.49
CA GLY A 3 -23.73 18.19 21.93
C GLY A 3 -23.83 17.85 20.44
N GLU A 4 -23.52 18.80 19.56
CA GLU A 4 -22.98 18.47 18.24
C GLU A 4 -21.45 18.57 18.28
N VAL A 5 -20.81 17.57 18.89
CA VAL A 5 -19.38 17.33 18.70
C VAL A 5 -19.21 16.83 17.28
N SER A 6 -18.95 17.78 16.38
CA SER A 6 -18.64 17.58 14.98
C SER A 6 -17.50 16.57 14.84
N MET A 7 -17.85 15.29 14.65
CA MET A 7 -16.91 14.22 14.32
C MET A 7 -16.36 14.44 12.91
N ARG A 8 -15.43 15.37 12.75
CA ARG A 8 -14.51 15.36 11.61
C ARG A 8 -13.40 14.36 11.89
N ARG A 9 -13.74 13.06 11.99
CA ARG A 9 -12.74 12.03 11.73
C ARG A 9 -12.42 12.15 10.26
N GLY A 10 -11.34 12.87 9.94
CA GLY A 10 -10.85 13.00 8.57
C GLY A 10 -10.90 11.63 7.92
N VAL A 11 -11.57 11.54 6.76
CA VAL A 11 -11.55 10.35 5.93
C VAL A 11 -10.08 10.15 5.55
N ARG A 12 -9.35 9.36 6.35
CA ARG A 12 -8.01 8.91 6.01
C ARG A 12 -8.20 8.14 4.72
N ALA A 13 -7.88 8.77 3.59
CA ALA A 13 -8.00 8.16 2.28
C ALA A 13 -7.45 6.74 2.39
N LYS A 14 -8.34 5.74 2.29
CA LYS A 14 -7.94 4.35 2.45
C LYS A 14 -6.90 4.12 1.37
N ARG A 15 -5.66 3.91 1.80
CA ARG A 15 -4.52 3.59 0.94
C ARG A 15 -4.92 2.36 0.15
N ARG A 16 -5.37 2.57 -1.08
CA ARG A 16 -5.82 1.55 -2.02
C ARG A 16 -4.90 1.60 -3.23
N MET A 17 -4.66 0.42 -3.78
CA MET A 17 -3.78 0.21 -4.91
C MET A 17 -4.54 -0.61 -5.94
N THR A 18 -4.38 -0.28 -7.22
CA THR A 18 -4.96 -1.11 -8.28
C THR A 18 -4.18 -2.43 -8.42
N PRO A 19 -4.80 -3.51 -8.93
CA PRO A 19 -4.06 -4.75 -9.21
C PRO A 19 -2.86 -4.52 -10.12
N ALA A 20 -2.99 -3.64 -11.12
CA ALA A 20 -1.91 -3.30 -12.06
C ALA A 20 -0.73 -2.63 -11.37
N GLU A 21 -0.97 -1.68 -10.47
CA GLU A 21 0.10 -1.07 -9.65
C GLU A 21 0.78 -2.09 -8.73
N PHE A 22 0.00 -3.03 -8.19
CA PHE A 22 0.55 -4.10 -7.35
C PHE A 22 1.50 -5.01 -8.13
N GLU A 23 1.09 -5.47 -9.32
CA GLU A 23 1.95 -6.28 -10.18
C GLU A 23 3.19 -5.52 -10.65
N ALA A 24 3.07 -4.20 -10.90
CA ALA A 24 4.21 -3.36 -11.28
C ALA A 24 5.25 -3.21 -10.16
N VAL A 25 4.82 -3.15 -8.89
CA VAL A 25 5.76 -3.07 -7.76
C VAL A 25 6.26 -4.43 -7.28
N ARG A 26 5.55 -5.52 -7.64
CA ARG A 26 5.84 -6.90 -7.24
C ARG A 26 7.29 -7.33 -7.44
N PRO A 27 7.96 -7.07 -8.59
CA PRO A 27 9.37 -7.42 -8.76
C PRO A 27 10.32 -6.60 -7.86
N PHE A 28 9.89 -5.46 -7.34
CA PHE A 28 10.68 -4.61 -6.44
C PHE A 28 10.45 -4.95 -4.96
N LEU A 29 9.54 -5.88 -4.65
CA LEU A 29 9.26 -6.32 -3.30
C LEU A 29 10.22 -7.46 -2.90
N ASN A 30 11.15 -7.16 -2.00
CA ASN A 30 12.02 -8.17 -1.38
C ASN A 30 11.43 -8.64 -0.03
N ILE A 31 10.21 -9.19 -0.06
CA ILE A 31 9.52 -9.75 1.11
C ILE A 31 8.94 -11.13 0.80
N SER A 32 8.68 -11.92 1.83
CA SER A 32 8.08 -13.26 1.69
C SER A 32 6.73 -13.23 0.97
N ASP A 33 6.44 -14.28 0.21
CA ASP A 33 5.21 -14.40 -0.59
C ASP A 33 3.93 -14.26 0.26
N ASP A 34 3.92 -14.76 1.50
CA ASP A 34 2.81 -14.53 2.44
C ASP A 34 2.59 -13.05 2.75
N ARG A 35 3.66 -12.26 2.88
CA ARG A 35 3.54 -10.81 3.12
C ARG A 35 3.02 -10.10 1.87
N ILE A 36 3.42 -10.56 0.69
CA ILE A 36 2.89 -10.07 -0.60
C ILE A 36 1.38 -10.35 -0.66
N LYS A 37 0.95 -11.58 -0.38
CA LYS A 37 -0.46 -11.98 -0.37
C LYS A 37 -1.30 -11.20 0.65
N ALA A 38 -0.80 -11.05 1.88
CA ALA A 38 -1.47 -10.28 2.93
C ALA A 38 -1.62 -8.80 2.54
N ALA A 39 -0.58 -8.19 1.96
CA ALA A 39 -0.62 -6.81 1.50
C ALA A 39 -1.56 -6.63 0.30
N ARG A 40 -1.62 -7.60 -0.62
CA ARG A 40 -2.56 -7.60 -1.76
C ARG A 40 -4.01 -7.62 -1.27
N ALA A 41 -4.32 -8.52 -0.32
CA ALA A 41 -5.66 -8.61 0.26
C ALA A 41 -6.10 -7.29 0.92
N ALA A 42 -5.17 -6.60 1.58
CA ALA A 42 -5.43 -5.30 2.21
C ALA A 42 -5.58 -4.14 1.21
N LEU A 43 -4.63 -4.01 0.27
CA LEU A 43 -4.48 -2.83 -0.59
C LEU A 43 -5.29 -2.91 -1.89
N VAL A 44 -5.42 -4.11 -2.46
CA VAL A 44 -6.11 -4.37 -3.74
C VAL A 44 -7.54 -4.81 -3.49
N GLU A 45 -7.75 -5.83 -2.66
CA GLU A 45 -9.08 -6.39 -2.37
C GLU A 45 -9.83 -5.57 -1.31
N GLY A 46 -9.13 -4.74 -0.54
CA GLY A 46 -9.74 -3.89 0.49
C GLY A 46 -10.21 -4.65 1.73
N GLN A 47 -9.69 -5.86 1.97
CA GLN A 47 -9.98 -6.65 3.16
C GLN A 47 -9.44 -5.96 4.43
N THR A 48 -10.05 -6.28 5.58
CA THR A 48 -9.61 -5.71 6.86
C THR A 48 -8.35 -6.40 7.37
N PHE A 49 -7.50 -5.67 8.10
CA PHE A 49 -6.29 -6.26 8.69
C PHE A 49 -6.61 -7.38 9.68
N GLN A 50 -7.80 -7.36 10.28
CA GLN A 50 -8.26 -8.43 11.15
C GLN A 50 -8.50 -9.71 10.35
N SER A 51 -9.37 -9.68 9.34
CA SER A 51 -9.66 -10.84 8.48
C SER A 51 -8.42 -11.44 7.83
N ILE A 52 -7.47 -10.58 7.42
CA ILE A 52 -6.18 -11.02 6.88
C ILE A 52 -5.34 -11.67 7.98
N GLY A 53 -5.24 -11.05 9.15
CA GLY A 53 -4.55 -11.63 10.30
C GLY A 53 -5.09 -13.02 10.67
N ASP A 54 -6.41 -13.17 10.75
CA ASP A 54 -7.07 -14.45 11.02
C ASP A 54 -6.73 -15.51 9.96
N ARG A 55 -6.67 -15.12 8.67
CA ARG A 55 -6.34 -16.04 7.57
C ARG A 55 -4.88 -16.50 7.56
N PHE A 56 -3.95 -15.61 7.91
CA PHE A 56 -2.51 -15.89 7.89
C PHE A 56 -1.95 -16.30 9.28
N GLY A 57 -2.79 -16.33 10.32
CA GLY A 57 -2.35 -16.56 11.71
C GLY A 57 -1.48 -15.42 12.25
N TRP A 58 -1.67 -14.20 11.74
CA TRP A 58 -0.84 -13.03 12.02
C TRP A 58 -1.56 -11.99 12.88
N SER A 59 -0.78 -11.26 13.67
CA SER A 59 -1.30 -10.08 14.35
C SER A 59 -1.62 -8.96 13.35
N LYS A 60 -2.56 -8.08 13.72
CA LYS A 60 -2.89 -6.88 12.93
C LYS A 60 -1.66 -6.01 12.64
N GLN A 61 -0.68 -6.01 13.55
CA GLN A 61 0.56 -5.26 13.39
C GLN A 61 1.45 -5.88 12.32
N SER A 62 1.56 -7.20 12.24
CA SER A 62 2.30 -7.89 11.19
C SER A 62 1.70 -7.60 9.81
N VAL A 63 0.38 -7.59 9.70
CA VAL A 63 -0.32 -7.19 8.47
C VAL A 63 -0.04 -5.72 8.13
N ASP A 64 -0.13 -4.81 9.10
CA ASP A 64 0.19 -3.38 8.90
C ASP A 64 1.65 -3.18 8.43
N GLN A 65 2.61 -3.92 8.97
CA GLN A 65 4.01 -3.88 8.53
C GLN A 65 4.16 -4.34 7.07
N ALA A 66 3.53 -5.46 6.69
CA ALA A 66 3.54 -5.94 5.31
C ALA A 66 2.95 -4.90 4.34
N VAL A 67 1.80 -4.32 4.71
CA VAL A 67 1.13 -3.26 3.95
C VAL A 67 2.02 -2.02 3.82
N ARG A 68 2.69 -1.60 4.90
CA ARG A 68 3.62 -0.46 4.89
C ARG A 68 4.80 -0.67 3.94
N VAL A 69 5.38 -1.87 3.90
CA VAL A 69 6.50 -2.16 2.98
C VAL A 69 6.04 -2.01 1.54
N VAL A 70 4.91 -2.64 1.17
CA VAL A 70 4.37 -2.53 -0.19
C VAL A 70 4.02 -1.10 -0.56
N TRP A 71 3.42 -0.36 0.37
CA TRP A 71 3.09 1.05 0.15
C TRP A 71 4.34 1.91 -0.07
N LYS A 72 5.39 1.74 0.75
CA LYS A 72 6.66 2.47 0.57
C LYS A 72 7.32 2.14 -0.76
N THR A 73 7.28 0.88 -1.21
CA THR A 73 7.82 0.50 -2.52
C THR A 73 7.03 1.15 -3.66
N LEU A 74 5.69 1.22 -3.56
CA LEU A 74 4.87 1.95 -4.52
C LEU A 74 5.19 3.45 -4.51
N GLU A 75 5.35 4.07 -3.34
CA GLU A 75 5.74 5.47 -3.24
C GLU A 75 7.09 5.72 -3.93
N LYS A 76 8.07 4.85 -3.71
CA LYS A 76 9.37 4.91 -4.42
C LYS A 76 9.20 4.71 -5.92
N TYR A 77 8.42 3.73 -6.35
CA TYR A 77 8.16 3.47 -7.77
C TYR A 77 7.49 4.67 -8.46
N ARG A 78 6.49 5.28 -7.81
CA ARG A 78 5.84 6.52 -8.29
C ARG A 78 6.82 7.70 -8.31
N GLN A 79 7.69 7.81 -7.31
CA GLN A 79 8.75 8.82 -7.30
C GLN A 79 9.75 8.60 -8.44
N SER A 80 10.18 7.37 -8.71
CA SER A 80 11.04 7.04 -9.85
C SER A 80 10.38 7.33 -11.18
N GLN A 81 9.09 7.00 -11.34
CA GLN A 81 8.31 7.37 -12.54
C GLN A 81 8.15 8.89 -12.71
N ARG A 82 8.12 9.65 -11.61
CA ARG A 82 8.06 11.12 -11.65
C ARG A 82 9.44 11.76 -11.82
N ALA A 83 10.49 11.09 -11.35
CA ALA A 83 11.89 11.46 -11.45
C ALA A 83 12.55 10.96 -12.75
N VAL A 84 11.78 10.41 -13.70
CA VAL A 84 12.14 10.35 -15.11
C VAL A 84 11.50 11.51 -15.90
N PRO A 85 11.86 12.78 -15.67
CA PRO A 85 11.73 13.79 -16.71
C PRO A 85 12.80 13.51 -17.77
N GLY A 86 12.41 12.87 -18.86
CA GLY A 86 13.16 12.83 -20.13
C GLY A 86 14.65 12.47 -20.07
N TRP A 87 14.99 11.20 -20.30
CA TRP A 87 16.25 10.88 -21.00
C TRP A 87 16.12 11.20 -22.49
N LYS A 88 15.95 12.49 -22.79
CA LYS A 88 16.20 13.01 -24.13
C LYS A 88 16.80 14.40 -24.02
N GLN A 89 18.03 14.46 -23.49
CA GLN A 89 19.06 15.40 -23.93
C GLN A 89 20.37 15.10 -23.20
N ILE A 90 21.21 14.23 -23.77
CA ILE A 90 22.68 14.32 -23.72
C ILE A 90 23.22 13.41 -24.83
N GLU A 91 22.96 13.81 -26.06
CA GLU A 91 24.02 13.75 -27.07
C GLU A 91 24.75 15.09 -26.96
N SER A 92 26.04 15.06 -26.65
CA SER A 92 27.06 15.80 -27.38
C SER A 92 28.45 15.31 -27.03
#